data_AF-A0A3D2XA66-F1
#
_entry.id   AF-A0A3D2XA66-F1
#
_cell.length_a   1.000
_cell.length_b   1.000
_cell.length_c   1.000
_cell.angle_alpha   90.00
_cell.angle_beta   90.00
_cell.angle_gamma   90.00
#
_symmetry.space_group_name_H-M   'P 1'
#
loop_
_entity.id
_entity.type
_entity.pdbx_description
1 polymer ?
#
loop_
_entity_poly.entity_id
_entity_poly.type
_entity_poly.pdbx_seq_one_letter_code
_entity_poly.pdbx_strand_id
1 'polypeptide(L)'
;MERLDVRKHTKKYMDLAKRASSGLYPNKKVAKIGSTIGMGLGGILICIGIYGIIQSTVFGMGSLIAGAATCLSNGYNLKRIKCKN
;
A
#
# COMPACT_ATOMS: atom_id res chain seq x y z
N MET A 1 29.27 -23.36 -0.84
CA MET A 1 28.51 -22.29 -0.13
C MET A 1 29.09 -20.96 -0.57
N GLU A 2 28.32 -20.15 -1.31
CA GLU A 2 28.74 -18.78 -1.64
C GLU A 2 29.02 -18.01 -0.34
N ARG A 3 30.20 -17.37 -0.25
CA ARG A 3 30.55 -16.55 0.92
C ARG A 3 29.67 -15.31 0.89
N LEU A 4 28.69 -15.25 1.79
CA LEU A 4 27.85 -14.06 1.99
C LEU A 4 28.75 -12.87 2.36
N ASP A 5 28.95 -11.97 1.40
CA ASP A 5 29.76 -10.77 1.56
C ASP A 5 28.95 -9.74 2.37
N VAL A 6 29.06 -9.85 3.69
CA VAL A 6 28.30 -9.07 4.69
C VAL A 6 28.42 -7.56 4.46
N ARG A 7 29.56 -7.10 3.93
CA ARG A 7 29.80 -5.69 3.58
C ARG A 7 28.94 -5.22 2.41
N LYS A 8 28.72 -6.06 1.40
CA LYS A 8 27.82 -5.75 0.27
C LYS A 8 26.36 -5.66 0.71
N HIS A 9 25.92 -6.59 1.58
CA HIS A 9 24.57 -6.54 2.15
C HIS A 9 24.35 -5.25 2.95
N THR A 10 25.28 -4.92 3.85
CA THR A 10 25.18 -3.72 4.69
C THR A 10 25.11 -2.44 3.85
N LYS A 11 25.96 -2.29 2.83
CA LYS A 11 25.90 -1.15 1.89
C LYS A 11 24.55 -1.06 1.18
N LYS A 12 23.99 -2.19 0.74
CA LYS A 12 22.70 -2.22 0.02
C LYS A 12 21.54 -1.75 0.90
N TYR A 13 21.47 -2.21 2.16
CA TYR A 13 20.44 -1.76 3.10
C TYR A 13 20.61 -0.29 3.50
N MET A 14 21.85 0.17 3.64
CA MET A 14 22.13 1.58 3.97
C MET A 14 21.74 2.51 2.81
N ASP A 15 21.96 2.11 1.56
CA ASP A 15 21.53 2.87 0.36
C ASP A 15 19.99 2.90 0.25
N LEU A 16 19.32 1.78 0.54
CA LEU A 16 17.85 1.70 0.63
C LEU A 16 17.29 2.64 1.70
N ALA A 17 17.85 2.62 2.91
CA ALA A 17 17.45 3.49 4.00
C ALA A 17 17.67 4.97 3.64
N LYS A 18 18.78 5.29 2.96
CA LYS A 18 19.07 6.65 2.49
C LYS A 18 18.05 7.11 1.44
N ARG A 19 17.69 6.26 0.48
CA ARG A 19 16.63 6.53 -0.52
C ARG A 19 15.24 6.67 0.12
N ALA A 20 14.95 5.90 1.17
CA ALA A 20 13.72 6.04 1.94
C ALA A 20 13.67 7.37 2.69
N SER A 21 14.77 7.75 3.35
CA SER A 21 14.90 9.03 4.05
C SER A 21 14.77 10.24 3.12
N SER A 22 15.28 10.14 1.89
CA SER A 22 15.15 11.19 0.86
C SER A 22 13.80 11.19 0.15
N GLY A 23 12.86 10.30 0.53
CA GLY A 23 11.55 10.16 -0.10
C GLY A 23 11.59 9.71 -1.57
N LEU A 24 12.68 9.06 -1.98
CA LEU A 24 12.89 8.44 -3.30
C LEU A 24 12.54 6.94 -3.28
N TYR A 25 12.23 6.37 -2.11
CA TYR A 25 11.81 4.99 -1.91
C TYR A 25 10.41 4.92 -1.28
N PRO A 26 9.53 3.99 -1.71
CA PRO A 26 9.69 3.10 -2.87
C PRO A 26 9.68 3.85 -4.21
N ASN A 27 10.19 3.21 -5.27
CA ASN A 27 10.15 3.75 -6.64
C ASN A 27 8.70 4.14 -6.99
N LYS A 28 8.49 5.37 -7.48
CA LYS A 28 7.15 5.93 -7.80
C LYS A 28 6.30 4.97 -8.65
N LYS A 29 6.92 4.22 -9.57
CA LYS A 29 6.24 3.21 -10.40
C LYS A 29 5.64 2.08 -9.56
N VAL A 30 6.43 1.51 -8.65
CA VAL A 30 6.01 0.43 -7.75
C VAL A 30 4.95 0.93 -6.78
N ALA A 31 5.15 2.12 -6.21
CA ALA A 31 4.19 2.75 -5.31
C ALA A 31 2.83 3.02 -5.99
N LYS A 32 2.85 3.44 -7.25
CA LYS A 32 1.66 3.64 -8.08
C LYS A 32 0.92 2.33 -8.32
N ILE A 33 1.63 1.28 -8.73
CA ILE A 33 1.03 -0.05 -8.98
C ILE A 33 0.41 -0.61 -7.69
N GLY A 34 1.15 -0.58 -6.58
CA GLY A 34 0.65 -1.06 -5.28
C GLY A 34 -0.60 -0.32 -4.83
N SER A 35 -0.63 1.01 -5.03
CA SER A 35 -1.80 1.82 -4.65
C SER A 35 -3.01 1.58 -5.57
N THR A 36 -2.81 1.30 -6.86
CA THR A 36 -3.89 0.91 -7.77
C THR A 36 -4.50 -0.43 -7.36
N ILE A 37 -3.68 -1.43 -7.04
CA ILE A 37 -4.15 -2.74 -6.56
C ILE A 37 -4.88 -2.56 -5.22
N GLY A 38 -4.31 -1.75 -4.30
CA GLY A 38 -4.93 -1.43 -3.01
C GLY A 38 -6.30 -0.78 -3.13
N MET A 39 -6.49 0.15 -4.08
CA MET A 39 -7.83 0.70 -4.37
C MET A 39 -8.81 -0.36 -4.89
N GLY A 40 -8.35 -1.28 -5.75
CA GLY A 40 -9.18 -2.38 -6.24
C GLY A 40 -9.67 -3.28 -5.11
N LEU A 41 -8.77 -3.71 -4.23
CA LEU A 41 -9.11 -4.51 -3.05
C LEU A 41 -10.02 -3.76 -2.08
N GLY A 42 -9.76 -2.46 -1.86
CA GLY A 42 -10.62 -1.61 -1.04
C GLY A 42 -12.05 -1.53 -1.59
N GLY A 43 -12.21 -1.39 -2.91
CA GLY A 43 -13.52 -1.39 -3.56
C GLY A 43 -14.29 -2.70 -3.37
N ILE A 44 -13.60 -3.84 -3.50
CA ILE A 44 -14.19 -5.17 -3.24
C ILE A 44 -14.66 -5.27 -1.79
N LEU A 45 -13.86 -4.82 -0.82
CA LEU A 45 -14.23 -4.82 0.59
C LEU A 45 -15.46 -3.94 0.88
N ILE A 46 -15.60 -2.81 0.20
CA ILE A 46 -16.80 -1.95 0.32
C ILE A 46 -18.03 -2.70 -0.21
N CYS A 47 -17.93 -3.35 -1.37
CA CYS A 47 -19.04 -4.15 -1.92
C CYS A 47 -19.45 -5.29 -0.99
N ILE A 48 -18.49 -6.02 -0.43
CA ILE A 48 -18.73 -7.09 0.56
C ILE A 48 -19.36 -6.51 1.84
N GLY A 49 -18.89 -5.35 2.29
CA GLY A 49 -19.43 -4.65 3.45
C GLY A 49 -20.90 -4.26 3.26
N ILE A 50 -21.23 -3.67 2.10
CA ILE A 50 -22.62 -3.32 1.75
C ILE A 50 -23.49 -4.58 1.73
N TYR A 51 -23.04 -5.66 1.09
CA TYR A 51 -23.76 -6.92 1.05
C TYR A 51 -23.96 -7.53 2.44
N GLY A 52 -22.95 -7.45 3.31
CA GLY A 52 -23.03 -7.90 4.70
C GLY A 52 -24.00 -7.07 5.54
N ILE A 53 -24.06 -5.74 5.34
CA ILE A 53 -25.01 -4.85 6.03
C ILE A 53 -26.45 -5.16 5.61
N ILE A 54 -26.69 -5.40 4.32
CA ILE A 54 -28.02 -5.81 3.82
C ILE A 54 -28.49 -7.09 4.52
N GLN A 55 -27.57 -8.02 4.80
CA GLN A 55 -27.86 -9.25 5.55
C GLN A 55 -27.82 -9.09 7.07
N SER A 56 -27.73 -7.86 7.60
CA SER A 56 -27.64 -7.57 9.05
C SER A 56 -26.49 -8.29 9.75
N THR A 57 -25.38 -8.53 9.05
CA THR A 57 -24.21 -9.20 9.60
C THR A 57 -23.21 -8.20 10.18
N VAL A 58 -22.68 -8.49 11.37
CA VAL A 58 -21.75 -7.62 12.10
C VAL A 58 -20.44 -7.39 11.30
N PHE A 59 -20.02 -8.36 10.49
CA PHE A 59 -18.81 -8.23 9.66
C PHE A 59 -18.99 -7.23 8.50
N GLY A 60 -20.23 -6.90 8.12
CA GLY A 60 -20.53 -5.95 7.04
C GLY A 60 -20.00 -4.56 7.36
N MET A 61 -20.25 -4.06 8.57
CA MET A 61 -19.76 -2.75 9.03
C MET A 61 -18.23 -2.71 9.09
N GLY A 62 -17.61 -3.79 9.59
CA GLY A 62 -16.15 -3.91 9.66
C GLY A 62 -15.49 -3.90 8.28
N SER A 63 -16.06 -4.64 7.33
CA SER A 63 -15.58 -4.70 5.94
C SER A 63 -15.69 -3.35 5.24
N LEU A 64 -16.77 -2.60 5.50
CA LEU A 64 -17.00 -1.29 4.91
C LEU A 64 -16.00 -0.25 5.42
N ILE A 65 -15.75 -0.21 6.73
CA ILE A 65 -14.73 0.67 7.33
C ILE A 65 -13.34 0.33 6.81
N ALA A 66 -12.98 -0.96 6.77
CA ALA A 66 -11.70 -1.42 6.27
C ALA A 66 -11.51 -1.09 4.77
N GLY A 67 -12.55 -1.27 3.95
CA GLY A 67 -12.55 -0.89 2.55
C GLY A 67 -12.38 0.62 2.35
N ALA A 68 -13.14 1.43 3.09
CA ALA A 68 -13.04 2.89 3.04
C ALA A 68 -11.65 3.40 3.45
N ALA A 69 -11.09 2.90 4.56
CA ALA A 69 -9.74 3.26 5.01
C ALA A 69 -8.66 2.86 3.98
N THR A 70 -8.83 1.70 3.35
CA THR A 70 -7.93 1.21 2.30
C THR A 70 -8.00 2.10 1.05
N CYS A 71 -9.20 2.46 0.59
CA CYS A 71 -9.35 3.37 -0.55
C CYS A 71 -8.78 4.77 -0.26
N LEU A 72 -9.05 5.33 0.91
CA LEU A 72 -8.57 6.66 1.30
C LEU A 72 -7.05 6.72 1.39
N SER A 73 -6.42 5.76 2.06
CA SER A 73 -4.96 5.70 2.21
C SER A 73 -4.24 5.54 0.87
N ASN A 74 -4.71 4.63 0.02
CA ASN A 74 -4.13 4.41 -1.32
C ASN A 74 -4.41 5.59 -2.27
N GLY A 75 -5.59 6.20 -2.20
CA GLY A 75 -5.95 7.40 -2.96
C GLY A 75 -5.08 8.61 -2.60
N TYR A 76 -4.83 8.84 -1.30
CA TYR A 76 -3.92 9.89 -0.85
C TYR A 76 -2.48 9.63 -1.33
N ASN A 77 -2.03 8.37 -1.26
CA ASN A 77 -0.68 7.99 -1.70
C ASN A 77 -0.50 8.22 -3.22
N LEU A 78 -1.51 7.87 -4.03
CA LEU A 78 -1.52 8.16 -5.47
C LEU A 78 -1.48 9.66 -5.77
N LYS A 79 -2.28 10.46 -5.04
CA LYS A 79 -2.29 11.92 -5.18
C LYS A 79 -0.92 12.51 -4.86
N ARG A 80 -0.27 12.05 -3.79
CA ARG A 80 1.11 12.44 -3.40
C ARG A 80 2.12 12.12 -4.49
N ILE A 81 2.07 10.90 -5.07
CA ILE A 81 3.00 10.47 -6.12
C ILE A 81 2.80 11.30 -7.40
N LYS A 82 1.54 11.57 -7.76
CA LYS A 82 1.17 12.34 -8.96
C LYS A 82 1.57 13.81 -8.85
N CYS A 83 1.49 14.40 -7.65
CA CYS A 83 1.87 15.80 -7.39
C CYS A 83 3.38 16.03 -7.31
N LYS A 84 4.18 14.97 -7.09
CA LYS A 84 5.65 15.01 -7.06
C LYS A 84 6.28 14.82 -8.44
N ASN A 85 5.47 14.77 -9.50
CA ASN A 85 5.86 14.44 -10.87
C ASN A 85 5.64 15.65 -11.76
#